data_AF-A0A655EG97-F1
#
_entry.id   AF-A0A655EG97-F1
#
_cell.length_a   1.000
_cell.length_b   1.000
_cell.length_c   1.000
_cell.angle_alpha   90.00
_cell.angle_beta   90.00
_cell.angle_gamma   90.00
#
_symmetry.space_group_name_H-M   'P 1'
#
loop_
_entity.id
_entity.type
_entity.pdbx_description
1 polymer ?
#
loop_
_entity_poly.entity_id
_entity_poly.type
_entity_poly.pdbx_seq_one_letter_code
_entity_poly.pdbx_strand_id
1 'polypeptide(L)'
;MGALPEGQRADGENTESDRAGWVLPADAIADFAAGRNFLLPPTWTQLDSLAGHTVADVLAVERQIVPVQPQLARNGDNWEIEFFDSDRYNQARRSGGSTGWPL
;
A
#
# COMPACT_ATOMS: atom_id res chain seq x y z
N MET A 1 -4.70 2.10 18.24
CA MET A 1 -5.26 3.16 17.37
C MET A 1 -4.82 4.51 17.92
N GLY A 2 -3.96 5.25 17.21
CA GLY A 2 -3.76 6.66 17.53
C GLY A 2 -4.98 7.42 17.02
N ALA A 3 -5.66 8.17 17.87
CA ALA A 3 -6.79 8.97 17.44
C ALA A 3 -6.30 10.05 16.47
N LEU A 4 -6.95 10.18 15.31
CA LEU A 4 -6.79 11.36 14.46
C LEU A 4 -7.11 12.59 15.33
N PRO A 5 -6.21 13.58 15.46
CA PRO A 5 -6.49 14.76 16.26
C PRO A 5 -7.79 15.42 15.84
N GLU A 6 -8.54 15.97 16.79
CA GLU A 6 -9.80 16.64 16.49
C GLU A 6 -9.56 17.78 15.49
N GLY A 7 -10.44 17.89 14.49
CA GLY A 7 -10.36 18.91 13.44
C GLY A 7 -9.41 18.61 12.28
N GLN A 8 -8.63 17.51 12.32
CA GLN A 8 -7.81 17.11 11.17
C GLN A 8 -8.68 16.67 9.99
N ARG A 9 -8.36 17.20 8.80
CA ARG A 9 -8.96 16.83 7.51
C ARG A 9 -7.85 16.40 6.58
N ALA A 10 -8.07 15.34 5.81
CA ALA A 10 -7.19 15.02 4.70
C ALA A 10 -7.45 16.05 3.60
N ASP A 11 -6.57 17.06 3.51
CA ASP A 11 -6.68 18.08 2.48
C ASP A 11 -6.46 17.46 1.10
N GLY A 12 -7.34 17.82 0.17
CA GLY A 12 -7.32 17.40 -1.22
C GLY A 12 -7.64 18.55 -2.17
N GLU A 13 -7.53 19.81 -1.73
CA GLU A 13 -7.76 20.99 -2.56
C GLU A 13 -6.58 21.23 -3.52
N ASN A 14 -6.36 20.28 -4.44
CA ASN A 14 -5.39 20.35 -5.52
C ASN A 14 -5.96 19.72 -6.80
N THR A 15 -5.28 19.93 -7.94
CA THR A 15 -5.70 19.37 -9.24
C THR A 15 -5.07 18.02 -9.55
N GLU A 16 -4.23 17.49 -8.67
CA GLU A 16 -3.48 16.25 -8.88
C GLU A 16 -4.20 15.02 -8.28
N SER A 17 -5.14 15.24 -7.36
CA SER A 17 -5.86 14.19 -6.63
C SER A 17 -7.37 14.33 -6.82
N ASP A 18 -8.03 13.26 -7.27
CA ASP A 18 -9.50 13.22 -7.37
C ASP A 18 -10.19 13.03 -6.01
N ARG A 19 -9.50 12.42 -5.03
CA ARG A 19 -10.01 12.10 -3.70
C ARG A 19 -8.89 12.15 -2.66
N ALA A 20 -9.21 12.64 -1.46
CA ALA A 20 -8.34 12.58 -0.29
C ALA A 20 -9.16 12.14 0.94
N GLY A 21 -8.57 11.32 1.82
CA GLY A 21 -9.26 10.78 2.98
C GLY A 21 -8.34 10.09 3.98
N TRP A 22 -8.80 9.98 5.22
CA TRP A 22 -8.18 9.15 6.25
C TRP A 22 -8.77 7.74 6.18
N VAL A 23 -7.90 6.73 6.11
CA VAL A 23 -8.29 5.31 6.02
C VAL A 23 -7.37 4.48 6.91
N LEU A 24 -7.89 3.37 7.46
CA LEU A 24 -7.04 2.41 8.14
C LEU A 24 -6.18 1.67 7.11
N PRO A 25 -4.92 1.32 7.42
CA PRO A 25 -4.08 0.59 6.48
C PRO A 25 -4.69 -0.72 6.00
N ALA A 26 -5.35 -1.46 6.89
CA ALA A 26 -6.04 -2.71 6.56
C ALA A 26 -7.21 -2.50 5.57
N ASP A 27 -7.96 -1.41 5.69
CA ASP A 27 -9.08 -1.09 4.80
C ASP A 27 -8.57 -0.71 3.40
N ALA A 28 -7.47 0.05 3.31
CA ALA A 28 -6.84 0.37 2.02
C ALA A 28 -6.31 -0.88 1.29
N ILE A 29 -5.75 -1.85 2.02
CA ILE A 29 -5.33 -3.14 1.47
C ILE A 29 -6.54 -3.96 1.01
N ALA A 30 -7.64 -3.94 1.77
CA ALA A 30 -8.87 -4.62 1.39
C ALA A 30 -9.51 -3.99 0.13
N ASP A 31 -9.51 -2.66 0.02
CA ASP A 31 -9.93 -1.93 -1.18
C ASP A 31 -9.10 -2.31 -2.40
N PHE A 32 -7.77 -2.46 -2.22
CA PHE A 32 -6.88 -2.95 -3.26
C PHE A 32 -7.21 -4.37 -3.70
N ALA A 33 -7.37 -5.29 -2.76
CA ALA A 33 -7.73 -6.68 -3.06
C ALA A 33 -9.11 -6.81 -3.73
N ALA A 34 -9.99 -5.83 -3.51
CA ALA A 34 -11.31 -5.74 -4.15
C ALA A 34 -11.31 -4.93 -5.46
N GLY A 35 -10.17 -4.44 -5.93
CA GLY A 35 -10.04 -3.69 -7.17
C GLY A 35 -10.61 -2.27 -7.13
N ARG A 36 -10.90 -1.72 -5.93
CA ARG A 36 -11.44 -0.36 -5.77
C ARG A 36 -10.37 0.72 -5.90
N ASN A 37 -9.15 0.41 -5.46
CA ASN A 37 -7.97 1.28 -5.55
C ASN A 37 -6.77 0.48 -6.04
N PHE A 38 -5.86 1.10 -6.78
CA PHE A 38 -4.59 0.46 -7.13
C PHE A 38 -3.48 0.97 -6.22
N LEU A 39 -2.66 0.07 -5.68
CA LEU A 39 -1.51 0.41 -4.85
C LEU A 39 -0.26 -0.14 -5.54
N LEU A 40 0.73 0.73 -5.74
CA LEU A 40 2.06 0.28 -6.13
C LEU A 40 2.71 -0.50 -4.98
N PRO A 41 3.63 -1.45 -5.26
CA PRO A 41 4.30 -2.26 -4.25
C PRO A 41 4.83 -1.47 -3.04
N PRO A 42 5.59 -0.37 -3.20
CA PRO A 42 6.14 0.34 -2.04
C PRO A 42 5.04 0.88 -1.11
N THR A 43 3.91 1.34 -1.67
CA THR A 43 2.78 1.84 -0.88
C THR A 43 2.07 0.70 -0.17
N TRP A 44 1.81 -0.40 -0.87
CA TRP A 44 1.15 -1.57 -0.29
C TRP A 44 1.97 -2.17 0.87
N THR A 45 3.28 -2.36 0.69
CA THR A 45 4.16 -2.90 1.74
C THR A 45 4.19 -1.99 2.96
N GLN A 46 4.21 -0.67 2.76
CA GLN A 46 4.17 0.27 3.88
C GLN A 46 2.84 0.21 4.65
N LEU A 47 1.70 0.14 3.96
CA LEU A 47 0.41 -0.02 4.64
C LEU A 47 0.34 -1.35 5.40
N ASP A 48 0.90 -2.41 4.83
CA ASP A 48 0.90 -3.72 5.47
C ASP A 48 1.73 -3.74 6.75
N SER A 49 2.92 -3.13 6.72
CA SER A 49 3.76 -2.99 7.92
C SER A 49 3.11 -2.19 9.06
N LEU A 50 2.07 -1.41 8.76
CA LEU A 50 1.33 -0.60 9.73
C LEU A 50 0.02 -1.25 10.16
N ALA A 51 -0.48 -2.23 9.41
CA ALA A 51 -1.76 -2.87 9.67
C ALA A 51 -1.75 -3.58 11.03
N GLY A 52 -2.76 -3.32 11.87
CA GLY A 52 -2.85 -3.91 13.21
C GLY A 52 -1.99 -3.24 14.29
N HIS A 53 -1.10 -2.32 13.93
CA HIS A 53 -0.27 -1.60 14.89
C HIS A 53 -0.89 -0.30 15.38
N THR A 54 -0.58 0.10 16.61
CA THR A 54 -0.91 1.45 17.10
C THR A 54 0.17 2.44 16.73
N VAL A 55 -0.17 3.74 16.76
CA VAL A 55 0.83 4.81 16.54
C VAL A 55 1.96 4.72 17.55
N ALA A 56 1.67 4.40 18.82
CA ALA A 56 2.68 4.25 19.86
C ALA A 56 3.65 3.10 19.53
N ASP A 57 3.14 1.96 19.07
CA ASP A 57 3.97 0.81 18.70
C ASP A 57 4.91 1.17 17.54
N VAL A 58 4.39 1.83 16.50
CA VAL A 58 5.17 2.21 15.32
C VAL A 58 6.24 3.23 15.67
N LEU A 59 5.92 4.24 16.50
CA LEU A 59 6.88 5.28 16.89
C LEU A 59 7.93 4.79 17.89
N ALA A 60 7.70 3.68 18.58
CA ALA A 60 8.68 3.07 19.48
C ALA A 60 9.79 2.29 18.74
N VAL A 61 9.62 2.00 17.45
CA VAL A 61 10.58 1.23 16.66
C VAL A 61 11.73 2.13 16.16
N GLU A 62 12.97 1.66 16.33
CA GLU A 62 14.12 2.28 15.66
C GLU A 62 14.11 1.94 14.16
N ARG A 63 13.90 2.97 13.32
CA ARG A 63 13.81 2.77 11.87
C ARG A 63 15.19 2.57 11.24
N GLN A 64 15.38 1.42 10.60
CA GLN A 64 16.51 1.19 9.71
C GLN A 64 16.13 1.64 8.29
N ILE A 65 16.91 2.57 7.72
CA ILE A 65 16.72 3.05 6.34
C ILE A 65 17.84 2.45 5.49
N VAL A 66 17.49 1.45 4.70
CA VAL A 66 18.42 0.78 3.79
C VAL A 66 17.88 0.81 2.36
N PRO A 67 18.74 0.91 1.34
CA PRO A 67 18.32 0.76 -0.05
C PRO A 67 17.67 -0.62 -0.27
N VAL A 68 16.52 -0.62 -0.94
CA VAL A 68 15.87 -1.86 -1.40
C VAL A 68 15.88 -1.83 -2.92
N GLN A 69 16.57 -2.79 -3.52
CA GLN A 69 16.53 -3.00 -4.97
C GLN A 69 15.53 -4.11 -5.29
N PRO A 70 14.39 -3.78 -5.94
CA PRO A 70 13.47 -4.82 -6.40
C PRO A 70 14.09 -5.61 -7.55
N GLN A 71 13.71 -6.88 -7.66
CA GLN A 71 14.02 -7.71 -8.82
C GLN A 71 12.82 -7.72 -9.77
N LEU A 72 13.07 -7.80 -11.06
CA LEU A 72 12.04 -7.92 -12.08
C LEU A 72 12.07 -9.33 -12.63
N ALA A 73 10.99 -10.08 -12.41
CA ALA A 73 10.79 -11.39 -13.00
C ALA A 73 9.79 -11.28 -14.16
N ARG A 74 9.99 -12.08 -15.21
CA ARG A 74 9.03 -12.16 -16.32
C ARG A 74 8.22 -13.45 -16.19
N ASN A 75 6.91 -13.32 -16.17
CA ASN A 75 5.95 -14.42 -16.10
C ASN A 75 5.02 -14.35 -17.33
N GLY A 76 5.35 -15.12 -18.37
CA GLY A 76 4.71 -14.99 -19.68
C GLY A 76 4.96 -13.62 -20.30
N ASP A 77 3.90 -12.87 -20.58
CA ASP A 77 3.97 -11.50 -21.11
C ASP A 77 3.87 -10.41 -20.03
N ASN A 78 3.78 -10.82 -18.75
CA ASN A 78 3.76 -9.90 -17.62
C ASN A 78 5.14 -9.77 -16.97
N TRP A 79 5.44 -8.57 -16.51
CA TRP A 79 6.48 -8.34 -15.53
C TRP A 79 5.91 -8.48 -14.13
N GLU A 80 6.68 -9.02 -13.19
CA GLU A 80 6.37 -9.07 -11.78
C GLU A 80 7.53 -8.44 -11.01
N ILE A 81 7.21 -7.56 -10.06
CA ILE A 81 8.20 -6.97 -9.18
C ILE A 81 8.33 -7.91 -7.99
N GLU A 82 9.50 -8.53 -7.85
CA GLU A 82 9.85 -9.38 -6.72
C GLU A 82 10.44 -8.53 -5.60
N PHE A 83 9.84 -8.67 -4.43
CA PHE A 83 10.22 -8.06 -3.17
C PHE A 83 9.67 -8.92 -2.03
N PHE A 84 10.01 -8.56 -0.79
CA PHE A 84 9.47 -9.21 0.40
C PHE A 84 7.93 -9.19 0.39
N ASP A 85 7.28 -10.35 0.52
CA ASP A 85 5.82 -10.54 0.41
C ASP A 85 5.17 -10.25 -0.96
N SER A 86 5.97 -10.22 -2.04
CA SER A 86 5.46 -10.03 -3.41
C SER A 86 4.41 -11.06 -3.84
N ASP A 87 4.45 -12.31 -3.33
CA ASP A 87 3.41 -13.32 -3.59
C ASP A 87 2.04 -12.88 -3.10
N ARG A 88 1.96 -12.35 -1.87
CA ARG A 88 0.70 -11.90 -1.26
C ARG A 88 0.18 -10.65 -1.96
N TYR A 89 1.07 -9.72 -2.31
CA TYR A 89 0.73 -8.56 -3.14
C TYR A 89 0.16 -8.99 -4.49
N ASN A 90 0.82 -9.90 -5.21
CA ASN A 90 0.37 -10.37 -6.52
C ASN A 90 -0.95 -11.14 -6.44
N GLN A 91 -1.16 -11.94 -5.39
CA GLN A 91 -2.44 -12.59 -5.15
C GLN A 91 -3.57 -11.57 -4.93
N ALA A 92 -3.35 -10.56 -4.08
CA ALA A 92 -4.32 -9.50 -3.84
C ALA A 92 -4.63 -8.70 -5.12
N ARG A 93 -3.59 -8.35 -5.89
CA ARG A 93 -3.73 -7.63 -7.18
C ARG A 93 -4.57 -8.41 -8.19
N ARG A 94 -4.28 -9.70 -8.34
CA ARG A 94 -5.03 -10.61 -9.24
C ARG A 94 -6.48 -10.77 -8.77
N SER A 95 -6.73 -10.81 -7.46
CA SER A 95 -8.08 -10.89 -6.89
C SER A 95 -8.92 -9.65 -7.20
N GLY A 96 -8.29 -8.48 -7.25
CA GLY A 96 -8.92 -7.22 -7.66
C GLY A 96 -9.13 -7.07 -9.18
N GLY A 97 -8.84 -8.10 -9.98
CA GLY A 97 -9.05 -8.10 -11.43
C GLY A 97 -7.91 -7.47 -12.25
N SER A 98 -6.83 -7.01 -11.62
CA SER A 98 -5.65 -6.51 -12.32
C SER A 98 -4.74 -7.67 -12.71
N THR A 99 -4.67 -7.97 -14.01
CA THR A 99 -3.80 -9.01 -14.56
C THR A 99 -2.45 -8.47 -15.03
N GLY A 100 -2.36 -7.21 -15.46
CA GLY A 100 -1.11 -6.54 -15.87
C GLY A 100 -0.77 -5.31 -15.02
N TRP A 101 0.43 -4.76 -15.21
CA TRP A 101 0.79 -3.46 -14.62
C TRP A 101 -0.02 -2.34 -15.29
N PRO A 102 -0.56 -1.37 -14.53
CA PRO A 102 -1.08 -0.15 -15.13
C PRO A 102 0.08 0.55 -15.86
N LEU A 103 -0.11 0.81 -17.15
CA LEU A 103 0.80 1.62 -17.98
C LEU A 103 0.59 3.11 -17.70
#